data_AF-A0A353JB01-F1
#
_entry.id   AF-A0A353JB01-F1
#
_cell.length_a   1.000
_cell.length_b   1.000
_cell.length_c   1.000
_cell.angle_alpha   90.00
_cell.angle_beta   90.00
_cell.angle_gamma   90.00
#
_symmetry.space_group_name_H-M   'P 1'
#
loop_
_entity.id
_entity.type
_entity.pdbx_description
1 polymer ?
#
loop_
_entity_poly.entity_id
_entity_poly.type
_entity_poly.pdbx_seq_one_letter_code
_entity_poly.pdbx_strand_id
1 'polypeptide(L)'
;MNSITLERNYFPLDIETRHHACLRYKESGWPVKKILSFYHIKRPSLYRWLKIFDGTKESLLDKSHKPLSDHPNKINAGIIKRILDLHRRNPEQSYIEIWVRLRHEDIKISPSSVLRILKRNG
;
A
#
# COMPACT_ATOMS: atom_id res chain seq x y z
N MET A 1 -15.60 -31.66 16.94
CA MET A 1 -14.49 -31.56 15.97
C MET A 1 -13.96 -30.14 16.04
N ASN A 2 -12.87 -29.93 16.76
CA ASN A 2 -12.23 -28.62 16.82
C ASN A 2 -11.55 -28.40 15.47
N SER A 3 -12.09 -27.51 14.64
CA SER A 3 -11.35 -27.00 13.49
C SER A 3 -10.11 -26.33 14.04
N ILE A 4 -8.96 -26.99 13.94
CA ILE A 4 -7.67 -26.34 14.12
C ILE A 4 -7.64 -25.27 13.04
N THR A 5 -8.05 -24.06 13.36
CA THR A 5 -7.65 -22.88 12.59
C THR A 5 -6.14 -22.88 12.72
N LEU A 6 -5.47 -23.55 11.77
CA LEU A 6 -4.05 -23.38 11.56
C LEU A 6 -3.89 -21.88 11.43
N GLU A 7 -3.45 -21.22 12.51
CA GLU A 7 -2.83 -19.93 12.36
C GLU A 7 -1.84 -20.15 11.22
N ARG A 8 -2.05 -19.43 10.11
CA ARG A 8 -1.14 -19.54 8.98
C ARG A 8 0.20 -19.16 9.57
N ASN A 9 1.04 -20.16 9.87
CA ASN A 9 2.43 -20.03 10.30
C ASN A 9 3.23 -19.45 9.12
N TYR A 10 2.85 -18.24 8.73
CA TYR A 10 3.46 -17.48 7.66
C TYR A 10 4.70 -16.86 8.27
N PHE A 11 5.81 -17.59 8.17
CA PHE A 11 7.11 -17.02 8.41
C PHE A 11 7.55 -16.32 7.11
N PRO A 12 7.73 -14.99 7.10
CA PRO A 12 8.19 -14.29 5.91
C PRO A 12 9.58 -14.80 5.55
N LEU A 13 9.76 -15.20 4.29
CA LEU A 13 11.06 -15.65 3.82
C LEU A 13 12.01 -14.47 3.75
N ASP A 14 13.18 -14.63 4.35
CA ASP A 14 14.24 -13.64 4.35
C ASP A 14 14.73 -13.32 2.93
N ILE A 15 15.15 -12.07 2.74
CA ILE A 15 15.58 -11.55 1.44
C ILE A 15 16.82 -12.28 0.92
N GLU A 16 17.75 -12.66 1.80
CA GLU A 16 18.95 -13.42 1.42
C GLU A 16 18.58 -14.78 0.84
N THR A 17 17.57 -15.42 1.43
CA THR A 17 17.11 -16.73 0.98
C THR A 17 16.48 -16.64 -0.41
N ARG A 18 15.68 -15.60 -0.68
CA ARG A 18 15.12 -15.31 -2.01
C ARG A 18 16.23 -15.07 -3.03
N HIS A 19 17.22 -14.25 -2.67
CA HIS A 19 18.36 -13.90 -3.50
C HIS A 19 19.18 -15.13 -3.88
N HIS A 20 19.61 -15.93 -2.90
CA HIS A 20 20.38 -17.14 -3.16
C HIS A 20 19.60 -18.17 -3.97
N ALA A 21 18.30 -18.33 -3.74
CA ALA A 21 17.48 -19.24 -4.54
C ALA A 21 17.46 -18.82 -6.03
N CYS A 22 17.35 -17.52 -6.32
CA CYS A 22 17.38 -17.00 -7.69
C CYS A 22 18.79 -17.11 -8.30
N LEU A 23 19.83 -16.81 -7.52
CA LEU A 23 21.23 -16.92 -7.93
C LEU A 23 21.60 -18.35 -8.31
N ARG A 24 21.22 -19.34 -7.48
CA ARG A 24 21.48 -20.77 -7.76
C ARG A 24 20.76 -21.28 -9.00
N TYR A 25 19.58 -20.73 -9.32
CA TYR A 25 18.87 -21.03 -10.55
C TYR A 25 19.60 -20.48 -11.78
N LYS A 26 20.13 -19.25 -11.71
CA LYS A 26 20.80 -18.56 -12.83
C LYS A 26 22.25 -19.00 -13.06
N GLU A 27 23.05 -19.09 -12.01
CA GLU A 27 24.50 -19.30 -12.11
C GLU A 27 24.91 -20.77 -11.96
N SER A 28 24.34 -21.47 -10.97
CA SER A 28 24.76 -22.84 -10.63
C SER A 28 24.03 -23.92 -11.43
N GLY A 29 22.98 -23.56 -12.19
CA GLY A 29 22.20 -24.50 -13.01
C GLY A 29 21.49 -25.60 -12.20
N TRP A 30 21.22 -25.37 -10.90
CA TRP A 30 20.59 -26.39 -10.07
C TRP A 30 19.18 -26.74 -10.59
N PRO A 31 18.80 -28.03 -10.60
CA PRO A 31 17.46 -28.40 -11.00
C PRO A 31 16.45 -27.80 -10.03
N VAL A 32 15.33 -27.30 -10.56
CA VAL A 32 14.31 -26.58 -9.78
C VAL A 32 13.89 -27.37 -8.54
N LYS A 33 13.67 -28.69 -8.67
CA LYS A 33 13.28 -29.57 -7.56
C LYS A 33 14.23 -29.48 -6.36
N LYS A 34 15.55 -29.39 -6.61
CA LYS A 34 16.58 -29.26 -5.57
C LYS A 34 16.48 -27.92 -4.84
N ILE A 35 16.32 -26.82 -5.60
CA ILE A 35 16.21 -25.46 -5.05
C ILE A 35 14.99 -25.36 -4.11
N LEU A 36 13.83 -25.89 -4.54
CA LEU A 36 12.60 -25.85 -3.74
C LEU A 36 12.73 -26.62 -2.44
N SER A 37 13.38 -27.79 -2.48
CA SER A 37 13.58 -28.63 -1.31
C SER A 37 14.57 -28.00 -0.33
N PHE A 38 15.65 -27.41 -0.85
CA PHE A 38 16.73 -26.84 -0.04
C PHE A 38 16.29 -25.56 0.69
N TYR A 39 15.61 -24.66 -0.02
CA TYR A 39 15.15 -23.38 0.55
C TYR A 39 13.72 -23.42 1.09
N HIS A 40 13.07 -24.58 1.06
CA HIS A 40 11.66 -24.77 1.48
C HIS A 40 10.66 -23.81 0.80
N ILE A 41 10.92 -23.44 -0.45
CA ILE A 41 10.11 -22.50 -1.22
C ILE A 41 9.14 -23.22 -2.16
N LYS A 42 8.08 -22.50 -2.55
CA LYS A 42 7.11 -23.00 -3.54
C LYS A 42 7.55 -22.59 -4.96
N ARG A 43 7.28 -23.47 -5.94
CA ARG A 43 7.53 -23.23 -7.38
C ARG A 43 7.04 -21.87 -7.89
N PRO A 44 5.78 -21.46 -7.66
CA PRO A 44 5.29 -20.19 -8.17
C PRO A 44 6.02 -18.98 -7.56
N SER A 45 6.42 -19.07 -6.28
CA SER A 45 7.18 -18.00 -5.63
C SER A 45 8.55 -17.80 -6.29
N LEU A 46 9.26 -18.91 -6.56
CA LEU A 46 10.55 -18.87 -7.27
C LEU A 46 10.41 -18.21 -8.65
N TYR A 47 9.43 -18.63 -9.45
CA TYR A 47 9.24 -18.03 -10.79
C TYR A 47 8.80 -16.57 -10.74
N ARG A 48 8.00 -16.18 -9.74
CA ARG A 48 7.64 -14.76 -9.52
C ARG A 48 8.88 -13.92 -9.27
N TRP A 49 9.80 -14.40 -8.44
CA TRP A 49 11.07 -13.72 -8.15
C TRP A 49 12.00 -13.70 -9.36
N LEU A 50 12.16 -14.83 -10.07
CA LEU A 50 13.00 -14.91 -11.27
C LEU A 50 12.57 -13.96 -12.39
N LYS A 51 11.27 -13.61 -12.47
CA LYS A 51 10.77 -12.64 -13.46
C LYS A 51 11.23 -11.20 -13.18
N ILE A 52 11.42 -10.86 -11.91
CA ILE A 52 11.83 -9.51 -11.47
C ILE A 52 13.32 -9.40 -11.15
N PHE A 53 14.01 -10.54 -10.99
CA PHE A 53 15.40 -10.61 -10.54
C PHE A 53 16.37 -10.12 -11.62
N ASP A 54 17.16 -9.09 -11.28
CA ASP A 54 18.18 -8.49 -12.12
C ASP A 54 19.62 -8.88 -11.72
N GLY A 55 19.77 -9.70 -10.67
CA GLY A 55 21.06 -10.07 -10.07
C GLY A 55 21.34 -9.38 -8.73
N THR A 56 20.54 -8.38 -8.35
CA THR A 56 20.67 -7.61 -7.11
C THR A 56 19.64 -8.05 -6.06
N LYS A 57 19.91 -7.78 -4.78
CA LYS A 57 18.97 -8.09 -3.68
C LYS A 57 17.77 -7.16 -3.68
N GLU A 58 18.00 -5.92 -4.10
CA GLU A 58 17.06 -4.81 -4.15
C GLU A 58 15.88 -5.13 -5.07
N SER A 59 16.12 -5.84 -6.17
CA SER A 59 15.08 -6.28 -7.10
C SER A 59 14.03 -7.22 -6.47
N LEU A 60 14.39 -7.93 -5.40
CA LEU A 60 13.55 -8.91 -4.72
C LEU A 60 12.82 -8.35 -3.50
N LEU A 61 13.05 -7.07 -3.16
CA LEU A 61 12.37 -6.41 -2.07
C LEU A 61 10.87 -6.30 -2.35
N ASP A 62 10.08 -6.44 -1.29
CA ASP A 62 8.63 -6.31 -1.39
C ASP A 62 8.29 -4.85 -1.72
N LYS A 63 7.66 -4.65 -2.89
CA LYS A 63 7.18 -3.34 -3.32
C LYS A 63 5.98 -2.93 -2.46
N SER A 64 5.77 -1.61 -2.37
CA SER A 64 4.58 -1.09 -1.71
C SER A 64 3.31 -1.68 -2.32
N HIS A 65 2.43 -2.20 -1.47
CA HIS A 65 1.09 -2.61 -1.86
C HIS A 65 0.15 -1.40 -2.05
N LYS A 66 0.63 -0.19 -1.77
CA LYS A 66 -0.13 1.03 -1.96
C LYS A 66 -0.20 1.37 -3.46
N PRO A 67 -1.35 1.81 -3.97
CA PRO A 67 -1.45 2.37 -5.31
C PRO A 67 -0.43 3.50 -5.52
N LEU A 68 0.19 3.51 -6.70
CA LEU A 68 1.18 4.53 -7.09
C LEU A 68 0.51 5.90 -7.30
N SER A 69 -0.65 5.90 -7.93
CA SER A 69 -1.44 7.09 -8.19
C SER A 69 -2.60 7.20 -7.22
N ASP A 70 -2.98 8.43 -6.93
CA ASP A 70 -4.22 8.72 -6.24
C ASP A 70 -5.44 8.35 -7.10
N HIS A 71 -6.55 8.03 -6.44
CA HIS A 71 -7.82 7.76 -7.12
C HIS A 71 -8.32 9.04 -7.84
N PRO A 72 -8.92 8.95 -9.05
CA PRO A 72 -9.38 10.12 -9.80
C PRO A 72 -10.37 11.00 -9.03
N ASN A 73 -11.25 10.40 -8.22
CA ASN A 73 -12.20 11.13 -7.37
C ASN A 73 -11.63 11.54 -6.00
N LYS A 74 -10.30 11.49 -5.82
CA LYS A 74 -9.68 11.96 -4.58
C LYS A 74 -9.85 13.48 -4.49
N ILE A 75 -10.30 13.95 -3.32
CA ILE A 75 -10.41 15.38 -3.05
C ILE A 75 -9.01 16.00 -3.10
N ASN A 76 -8.88 17.09 -3.87
CA ASN A 76 -7.62 17.81 -4.03
C ASN A 76 -7.08 18.29 -2.67
N ALA A 77 -5.78 18.11 -2.45
CA ALA A 77 -5.08 18.54 -1.24
C ALA A 77 -5.25 20.06 -0.97
N GLY A 78 -5.34 20.88 -2.01
CA GLY A 78 -5.58 22.32 -1.88
C GLY A 78 -6.96 22.65 -1.29
N ILE A 79 -7.99 21.89 -1.67
CA ILE A 79 -9.35 22.04 -1.11
C ILE A 79 -9.36 21.60 0.37
N ILE A 80 -8.69 20.49 0.68
CA ILE A 80 -8.55 20.02 2.07
C ILE A 80 -7.88 21.10 2.92
N LYS A 81 -6.76 21.66 2.44
CA LYS A 81 -6.05 22.75 3.11
C LYS A 81 -6.97 23.96 3.33
N ARG A 82 -7.73 24.37 2.31
CA ARG A 82 -8.68 25.49 2.42
C ARG A 82 -9.74 25.26 3.50
N ILE A 83 -10.32 24.06 3.59
CA ILE A 83 -11.28 23.69 4.64
C ILE A 83 -10.64 23.82 6.03
N LEU A 84 -9.44 23.26 6.21
CA LEU A 84 -8.73 23.31 7.48
C LEU A 84 -8.35 24.74 7.87
N ASP A 85 -7.94 25.56 6.90
CA ASP A 85 -7.64 26.98 7.14
C ASP A 85 -8.90 27.78 7.51
N LEU A 86 -10.05 27.50 6.90
CA LEU A 86 -11.32 28.12 7.26
C LEU A 86 -11.73 27.78 8.68
N HIS A 87 -11.67 26.49 9.04
CA HIS A 87 -11.98 26.04 10.40
C HIS A 87 -11.00 26.59 11.44
N ARG A 88 -9.70 26.61 11.13
CA ARG A 88 -8.66 27.15 12.02
C ARG A 88 -8.82 28.64 12.31
N ARG A 89 -9.33 29.43 11.35
CA ARG A 89 -9.56 30.88 11.53
C ARG A 89 -10.78 31.19 12.39
N ASN A 90 -11.80 30.34 12.35
CA ASN A 90 -13.00 30.51 13.16
C ASN A 90 -13.52 29.12 13.63
N PRO A 91 -13.02 28.63 14.77
CA PRO A 91 -13.34 27.29 15.27
C PRO A 91 -14.81 27.06 15.60
N GLU A 92 -15.54 28.11 15.96
CA GLU A 92 -16.97 28.06 16.29
C GLU A 92 -17.88 27.78 15.08
N GLN A 93 -17.34 27.90 13.85
CA GLN A 93 -18.13 27.70 12.64
C GLN A 93 -18.54 26.26 12.45
N SER A 94 -19.81 26.09 12.09
CA SER A 94 -20.33 24.78 11.71
C SER A 94 -19.74 24.34 10.37
N TYR A 95 -19.58 23.03 10.20
CA TYR A 95 -19.11 22.45 8.92
C TYR A 95 -20.02 22.82 7.73
N ILE A 96 -21.30 23.08 7.98
CA ILE A 96 -22.27 23.55 6.97
C ILE A 96 -21.93 24.96 6.52
N GLU A 97 -21.56 25.85 7.43
CA GLU A 97 -21.19 27.23 7.10
C GLU A 97 -19.90 27.28 6.29
N ILE A 98 -18.93 26.45 6.66
CA ILE A 98 -17.70 26.25 5.88
C ILE A 98 -18.05 25.74 4.49
N TRP A 99 -18.95 24.76 4.37
CA TRP A 99 -19.41 24.25 3.08
C TRP A 99 -20.10 25.33 2.23
N VAL A 100 -21.01 26.12 2.80
CA VAL A 100 -21.69 27.23 2.09
C VAL A 100 -20.67 28.22 1.56
N ARG A 101 -19.68 28.60 2.37
CA ARG A 101 -18.60 29.50 1.94
C ARG A 101 -17.80 28.92 0.76
N LEU A 102 -17.47 27.63 0.80
CA LEU A 102 -16.79 26.96 -0.31
C LEU A 102 -17.64 26.91 -1.59
N ARG A 103 -18.97 26.80 -1.47
CA ARG A 103 -19.88 26.87 -2.62
C ARG A 103 -19.91 28.26 -3.25
N HIS A 104 -19.80 29.32 -2.45
CA HIS A 104 -19.65 30.69 -2.97
C HIS A 104 -18.31 30.91 -3.69
N GLU A 105 -17.26 30.17 -3.31
CA GLU A 105 -15.96 30.14 -4.00
C GLU A 105 -15.96 29.22 -5.25
N ASP A 106 -17.12 28.74 -5.71
CA ASP A 106 -17.34 27.77 -6.80
C ASP A 106 -16.61 26.41 -6.62
N ILE A 107 -16.28 26.05 -5.39
CA ILE A 107 -15.65 24.76 -5.10
C ILE A 107 -16.73 23.67 -5.06
N LYS A 108 -16.58 22.65 -5.92
CA LYS A 108 -17.50 21.50 -5.99
C LYS A 108 -17.13 20.46 -4.95
N ILE A 109 -17.76 20.54 -3.77
CA ILE A 109 -17.61 19.56 -2.69
C ILE A 109 -18.96 19.28 -2.01
N SER A 110 -19.16 18.03 -1.58
CA SER A 110 -20.33 17.62 -0.79
C SER A 110 -20.20 18.09 0.67
N PRO A 111 -21.31 18.49 1.34
CA PRO A 111 -21.30 18.82 2.77
C PRO A 111 -20.71 17.70 3.64
N SER A 112 -21.05 16.45 3.33
CA SER A 112 -20.55 15.28 4.06
C SER A 112 -19.04 15.09 3.91
N SER A 113 -18.48 15.49 2.77
CA SER A 113 -17.03 15.45 2.55
C SER A 113 -16.30 16.48 3.41
N VAL A 114 -16.85 17.68 3.58
CA VAL A 114 -16.32 18.70 4.50
C VAL A 114 -16.32 18.15 5.93
N LEU A 115 -17.44 17.58 6.38
CA LEU A 115 -17.55 16.96 7.71
C LEU A 115 -16.50 15.86 7.93
N ARG A 116 -16.34 14.95 6.95
CA ARG A 116 -15.34 13.87 7.04
C ARG A 116 -13.90 14.39 7.09
N ILE A 117 -13.61 15.47 6.38
CA ILE A 117 -12.28 16.10 6.41
C ILE A 117 -12.02 16.69 7.80
N LEU A 118 -12.98 17.42 8.37
CA LEU A 118 -12.84 17.99 9.71
C LEU A 118 -12.68 16.89 10.77
N LYS A 119 -13.53 15.86 10.76
CA LYS A 119 -13.43 14.71 11.70
C LYS A 119 -12.13 13.90 11.59
N ARG A 120 -11.44 13.95 10.45
CA ARG A 120 -10.17 13.25 10.26
C ARG A 120 -8.98 14.04 10.81
N ASN A 121 -9.10 15.36 10.90
CA ASN A 121 -8.01 16.29 11.21
C ASN A 121 -8.20 17.06 12.53
N GLY A 122 -9.38 17.01 13.13
CA GLY A 122 -9.64 17.40 14.52
C GLY A 122 -9.63 16.18 15.42
#